data_AF-A0A8C5NUF0-F1
#
_entry.id   AF-A0A8C5NUF0-F1
#
_cell.length_a   1.000
_cell.length_b   1.000
_cell.length_c   1.000
_cell.angle_alpha   90.00
_cell.angle_beta   90.00
_cell.angle_gamma   90.00
#
_symmetry.space_group_name_H-M   'P 1'
#
loop_
_entity.id
_entity.type
_entity.pdbx_description
1 polymer ?
#
loop_
_entity_poly.entity_id
_entity_poly.type
_entity_poly.pdbx_seq_one_letter_code
_entity_poly.pdbx_strand_id
1 'polypeptide(L)'
;MRRGAPQDQEPVGPGAPGRGSRGAPPASSGPVVPVLVFPPDLVFRADHRSGPRQLLTLYNPTGTALRFRVLCTAPAKYTVFDAEGYVKPQSCVDIVIRHVAPIPSHYDIQDRFRIELSEEGAEGRVVGRKDITSVLRAPAYPLELQGQPESTPNPGPPVWTAPPPTRHFQESAPPQLATSSFLLFVLAGITSVAFLLLPLQDELGSQLPQVLHVSLGQKLVAAYVLGLLTMVFLRP
;
A
#
# COMPACT_ATOMS: atom_id res chain seq x y z
N MET A 1 34.86 61.68 -64.91
CA MET A 1 35.81 62.29 -63.93
C MET A 1 35.02 63.09 -62.90
N ARG A 2 35.49 63.07 -61.64
CA ARG A 2 35.03 63.77 -60.40
C ARG A 2 33.89 63.10 -59.62
N ARG A 3 34.22 62.35 -58.55
CA ARG A 3 34.57 62.72 -57.13
C ARG A 3 33.28 63.02 -56.32
N GLY A 4 33.01 62.41 -55.16
CA GLY A 4 33.82 61.55 -54.29
C GLY A 4 32.98 60.86 -53.19
N ALA A 5 33.65 59.99 -52.44
CA ALA A 5 33.20 59.33 -51.19
C ALA A 5 33.54 60.24 -49.97
N PRO A 6 33.38 59.84 -48.68
CA PRO A 6 32.81 58.60 -48.10
C PRO A 6 31.86 58.85 -46.90
N GLN A 7 31.22 57.80 -46.36
CA GLN A 7 30.85 57.74 -44.93
C GLN A 7 30.64 56.28 -44.49
N ASP A 8 31.61 55.84 -43.70
CA ASP A 8 31.56 55.07 -42.46
C ASP A 8 31.16 53.58 -42.39
N GLN A 9 31.98 52.91 -41.57
CA GLN A 9 32.17 51.50 -41.33
C GLN A 9 31.10 50.90 -40.40
N GLU A 10 30.70 49.65 -40.70
CA GLU A 10 30.45 48.45 -39.85
C GLU A 10 29.93 48.57 -38.37
N PRO A 11 29.27 47.53 -37.79
CA PRO A 11 29.48 46.11 -38.07
C PRO A 11 28.26 45.16 -38.05
N VAL A 12 28.56 43.97 -38.55
CA VAL A 12 27.95 42.65 -38.35
C VAL A 12 27.26 42.46 -36.97
N GLY A 13 26.03 41.95 -37.00
CA GLY A 13 25.32 41.36 -35.87
C GLY A 13 24.64 40.04 -36.29
N PRO A 14 24.56 39.03 -35.40
CA PRO A 14 24.75 37.62 -35.77
C PRO A 14 23.49 36.90 -36.26
N GLY A 15 23.74 35.82 -37.00
CA GLY A 15 22.75 34.96 -37.62
C GLY A 15 21.65 34.48 -36.67
N ALA A 16 20.43 34.48 -37.20
CA ALA A 16 19.31 33.79 -36.60
C ALA A 16 19.62 32.28 -36.53
N PRO A 17 19.60 31.66 -35.34
CA PRO A 17 19.70 30.22 -35.25
C PRO A 17 18.40 29.64 -35.80
N GLY A 18 18.55 28.69 -36.72
CA GLY A 18 17.48 27.89 -37.27
C GLY A 18 16.56 27.44 -36.14
N ARG A 19 15.28 27.79 -36.28
CA ARG A 19 14.19 27.28 -35.46
C ARG A 19 14.12 25.78 -35.72
N GLY A 20 14.92 25.03 -34.97
CA GLY A 20 14.90 23.59 -34.95
C GLY A 20 13.46 23.15 -34.78
N SER A 21 13.00 22.30 -35.70
CA SER A 21 11.80 21.49 -35.50
C SER A 21 11.92 20.84 -34.14
N ARG A 22 11.25 21.44 -33.16
CA ARG A 22 10.97 20.84 -31.87
C ARG A 22 10.22 19.57 -32.24
N GLY A 23 10.91 18.44 -32.16
CA GLY A 23 10.32 17.14 -32.43
C GLY A 23 9.00 17.08 -31.67
N ALA A 24 7.91 17.12 -32.41
CA ALA A 24 6.62 16.80 -31.85
C ALA A 24 6.77 15.39 -31.26
N PRO A 25 6.22 15.13 -30.05
CA PRO A 25 6.15 13.76 -29.58
C PRO A 25 5.50 12.93 -30.70
N PRO A 26 5.99 11.71 -31.00
CA PRO A 26 5.35 10.88 -32.02
C PRO A 26 3.90 10.73 -31.60
N ALA A 27 2.99 11.32 -32.36
CA ALA A 27 1.56 11.17 -32.15
C ALA A 27 1.28 9.69 -32.41
N SER A 28 1.14 8.90 -31.34
CA SER A 28 0.65 7.53 -31.41
C SER A 28 -0.82 7.60 -31.79
N SER A 29 -1.08 7.74 -33.09
CA SER A 29 -2.39 7.83 -33.72
C SER A 29 -3.07 6.46 -33.79
N GLY A 30 -3.08 5.74 -32.66
CA GLY A 30 -3.82 4.51 -32.47
C GLY A 30 -4.86 4.70 -31.35
N PRO A 31 -5.93 3.90 -31.32
CA PRO A 31 -6.85 3.88 -30.19
C PRO A 31 -6.07 3.62 -28.90
N VAL A 32 -6.09 4.57 -27.96
CA VAL A 32 -5.44 4.40 -26.65
C VAL A 32 -6.34 3.49 -25.82
N VAL A 33 -5.79 2.36 -25.39
CA VAL A 33 -6.52 1.41 -24.54
C VAL A 33 -6.69 2.00 -23.13
N PRO A 34 -7.93 2.17 -22.63
CA PRO A 34 -8.16 2.64 -21.28
C PRO A 34 -7.85 1.52 -20.29
N VAL A 35 -7.00 1.80 -19.31
CA VAL A 35 -6.69 0.88 -18.21
C VAL A 35 -6.72 1.67 -16.91
N LEU A 36 -7.30 1.04 -15.89
CA LEU A 36 -7.45 1.65 -14.58
C LEU A 36 -6.33 1.14 -13.67
N VAL A 37 -5.74 2.06 -12.92
CA VAL A 37 -4.67 1.75 -11.98
C VAL A 37 -5.00 2.35 -10.63
N PHE A 38 -4.81 1.55 -9.58
CA PHE A 38 -5.03 1.96 -8.20
C PHE A 38 -3.86 1.49 -7.31
N PRO A 39 -3.34 2.33 -6.40
CA PRO A 39 -3.65 3.75 -6.25
C PRO A 39 -3.11 4.60 -7.43
N PRO A 40 -3.61 5.83 -7.64
CA PRO A 40 -3.12 6.72 -8.70
C PRO A 40 -1.66 7.18 -8.47
N ASP A 41 -1.22 7.19 -7.21
CA ASP A 41 0.13 7.54 -6.78
C ASP A 41 0.58 6.60 -5.66
N LEU A 42 1.87 6.30 -5.60
CA LEU A 42 2.48 5.37 -4.65
C LEU A 42 3.21 6.11 -3.54
N VAL A 43 2.73 5.96 -2.31
CA VAL A 43 3.35 6.60 -1.14
C VAL A 43 4.02 5.54 -0.27
N PHE A 44 5.33 5.50 -0.32
CA PHE A 44 6.15 4.67 0.55
C PHE A 44 6.41 5.40 1.87
N ARG A 45 6.44 4.70 3.00
CA ARG A 45 6.82 5.29 4.28
C ARG A 45 8.00 4.57 4.90
N ALA A 46 8.97 5.32 5.37
CA ALA A 46 10.21 4.79 5.95
C ALA A 46 10.00 4.12 7.32
N ASP A 47 8.94 4.47 8.05
CA ASP A 47 8.59 3.94 9.37
C ASP A 47 7.85 2.58 9.34
N HIS A 48 7.59 2.04 8.15
CA HIS A 48 6.81 0.82 8.01
C HIS A 48 7.63 -0.42 8.44
N ARG A 49 7.16 -1.14 9.49
CA ARG A 49 7.89 -2.29 10.09
C ARG A 49 8.25 -3.42 9.12
N SER A 50 7.43 -3.67 8.10
CA SER A 50 7.69 -4.70 7.06
C SER A 50 8.53 -4.18 5.88
N GLY A 51 9.11 -2.98 6.03
CA GLY A 51 9.74 -2.23 4.97
C GLY A 51 8.73 -1.46 4.11
N PRO A 52 9.17 -0.40 3.43
CA PRO A 52 8.34 0.39 2.53
C PRO A 52 7.90 -0.44 1.32
N ARG A 53 6.68 -0.98 1.37
CA ARG A 53 6.03 -1.74 0.28
C ARG A 53 4.68 -1.12 -0.07
N GLN A 54 4.31 -1.17 -1.34
CA GLN A 54 3.03 -0.70 -1.86
C GLN A 54 2.48 -1.68 -2.89
N LEU A 55 1.16 -1.84 -2.91
CA LEU A 55 0.44 -2.65 -3.87
C LEU A 55 -0.13 -1.74 -4.96
N LEU A 56 0.05 -2.14 -6.22
CA LEU A 56 -0.45 -1.45 -7.39
C LEU A 56 -1.35 -2.41 -8.18
N THR A 57 -2.65 -2.16 -8.17
CA THR A 57 -3.64 -2.95 -8.88
C THR A 57 -3.87 -2.37 -10.27
N LEU A 58 -3.68 -3.20 -11.29
CA LEU A 58 -3.92 -2.90 -12.70
C LEU A 58 -5.20 -3.61 -13.13
N TYR A 59 -6.22 -2.86 -13.53
CA TYR A 59 -7.48 -3.41 -14.03
C TYR A 59 -7.63 -3.23 -15.54
N ASN A 60 -7.97 -4.33 -16.22
CA ASN A 60 -8.21 -4.39 -17.64
C ASN A 60 -9.73 -4.36 -17.94
N PRO A 61 -10.29 -3.21 -18.34
CA PRO A 61 -11.71 -3.10 -18.73
C PRO A 61 -11.98 -3.57 -20.16
N THR A 62 -10.98 -4.06 -20.89
CA THR A 62 -11.15 -4.46 -22.30
C THR A 62 -11.66 -5.89 -22.43
N GLY A 63 -12.04 -6.26 -23.66
CA GLY A 63 -12.45 -7.62 -24.03
C GLY A 63 -11.29 -8.54 -24.39
N THR A 64 -10.04 -8.04 -24.43
CA THR A 64 -8.85 -8.81 -24.83
C THR A 64 -7.83 -8.85 -23.70
N ALA A 65 -6.96 -9.87 -23.71
CA ALA A 65 -5.90 -9.95 -22.72
C ALA A 65 -4.81 -8.94 -23.06
N LEU A 66 -4.31 -8.25 -22.04
CA LEU A 66 -3.26 -7.25 -22.19
C LEU A 66 -1.99 -7.76 -21.53
N ARG A 67 -0.87 -7.67 -22.24
CA ARG A 67 0.46 -7.78 -21.65
C ARG A 67 0.87 -6.43 -21.10
N PHE A 68 1.31 -6.41 -19.85
CA PHE A 68 1.81 -5.21 -19.21
C PHE A 68 3.32 -5.30 -18.96
N ARG A 69 3.97 -4.14 -18.95
CA ARG A 69 5.38 -3.96 -18.57
C ARG A 69 5.53 -2.71 -17.73
N VAL A 70 6.17 -2.84 -16.58
CA VAL A 70 6.42 -1.75 -15.64
C VAL A 70 7.85 -1.27 -15.79
N LEU A 71 8.00 0.01 -16.11
CA LEU A 71 9.26 0.73 -16.19
C LEU A 71 9.38 1.68 -14.99
N CYS A 72 10.60 1.95 -14.54
CA CYS A 72 10.87 2.83 -13.40
C CYS A 72 11.98 3.83 -13.75
N THR A 73 11.87 5.07 -13.26
CA THR A 73 12.91 6.10 -13.43
C THR A 73 14.12 5.90 -12.52
N ALA A 74 13.97 5.18 -11.41
CA ALA A 74 15.03 4.97 -10.42
C ALA A 74 15.14 3.49 -9.99
N PRO A 75 15.51 2.57 -10.90
CA PRO A 75 15.52 1.13 -10.63
C PRO A 75 16.44 0.72 -9.46
N ALA A 76 17.44 1.54 -9.11
CA ALA A 76 18.30 1.28 -7.95
C ALA A 76 17.58 1.45 -6.59
N LYS A 77 16.47 2.20 -6.55
CA LYS A 77 15.71 2.48 -5.32
C LYS A 77 14.56 1.51 -5.09
N TYR A 78 14.14 0.78 -6.13
CA TYR A 78 12.92 -0.02 -6.11
C TYR A 78 13.14 -1.44 -6.62
N THR A 79 12.45 -2.38 -6.00
CA THR A 79 12.22 -3.72 -6.54
C THR A 79 10.75 -3.81 -6.94
N VAL A 80 10.49 -4.11 -8.21
CA VAL A 80 9.15 -4.36 -8.73
C VAL A 80 9.00 -5.88 -8.88
N PHE A 81 8.10 -6.47 -8.12
CA PHE A 81 7.72 -7.87 -8.27
C PHE A 81 6.73 -7.97 -9.43
N ASP A 82 6.92 -8.97 -10.30
CA ASP A 82 6.11 -9.17 -11.50
C ASP A 82 6.06 -7.92 -12.40
N ALA A 83 7.24 -7.37 -12.72
CA ALA A 83 7.37 -6.19 -13.57
C ALA A 83 6.82 -6.40 -15.00
N GLU A 84 6.66 -7.64 -15.43
CA GLU A 84 6.02 -7.99 -16.70
C GLU A 84 5.04 -9.14 -16.47
N GLY A 85 3.91 -9.11 -17.17
CA GLY A 85 2.91 -10.15 -17.06
C GLY A 85 1.72 -9.93 -17.99
N TYR A 86 0.67 -10.72 -17.79
CA TYR A 86 -0.57 -10.62 -18.54
C TYR A 86 -1.74 -10.39 -17.58
N VAL A 87 -2.70 -9.57 -18.03
CA VAL A 87 -3.98 -9.35 -17.34
C VAL A 87 -5.10 -9.77 -18.27
N LYS A 88 -5.95 -10.67 -17.78
CA LYS A 88 -7.09 -11.21 -18.53
C LYS A 88 -8.14 -10.12 -18.81
N PRO A 89 -9.01 -10.31 -19.81
CA PRO A 89 -10.17 -9.43 -20.01
C PRO A 89 -10.99 -9.29 -18.74
N GLN A 90 -11.51 -8.09 -18.47
CA GLN A 90 -12.37 -7.80 -17.30
C GLN A 90 -11.78 -8.23 -15.95
N SER A 91 -10.45 -8.24 -15.82
CA SER A 91 -9.75 -8.76 -14.65
C SER A 91 -8.71 -7.77 -14.12
N CYS A 92 -8.19 -8.04 -12.93
CA CYS A 92 -7.13 -7.27 -12.30
C CYS A 92 -5.90 -8.13 -12.01
N VAL A 93 -4.75 -7.47 -11.95
CA VAL A 93 -3.49 -8.04 -11.46
C VAL A 93 -2.88 -7.08 -10.45
N ASP A 94 -2.29 -7.64 -9.40
CA ASP A 94 -1.63 -6.88 -8.36
C ASP A 94 -0.11 -6.94 -8.55
N ILE A 95 0.52 -5.76 -8.57
CA ILE A 95 1.96 -5.58 -8.74
C ILE A 95 2.50 -5.05 -7.42
N VAL A 96 3.44 -5.77 -6.81
CA VAL A 96 4.05 -5.35 -5.55
C VAL A 96 5.31 -4.55 -5.86
N ILE A 97 5.41 -3.36 -5.28
CA ILE A 97 6.60 -2.52 -5.38
C ILE A 97 7.18 -2.33 -3.98
N ARG A 98 8.49 -2.52 -3.84
CA ARG A 98 9.24 -2.35 -2.59
C ARG A 98 10.35 -1.33 -2.78
N HIS A 99 10.50 -0.41 -1.83
CA HIS A 99 11.64 0.49 -1.79
C HIS A 99 12.79 -0.17 -1.02
N VAL A 100 13.99 -0.28 -1.62
CA VAL A 100 15.08 -1.11 -1.08
C VAL A 100 15.96 -0.40 -0.06
N ALA A 101 16.11 0.92 -0.16
CA ALA A 101 16.97 1.72 0.72
C ALA A 101 16.25 3.01 1.17
N PRO A 102 15.41 2.97 2.21
CA PRO A 102 14.73 4.15 2.74
C PRO A 102 15.70 5.03 3.54
N ILE A 103 16.63 5.66 2.84
CA ILE A 103 17.61 6.58 3.42
C ILE A 103 17.11 8.03 3.33
N PRO A 104 17.54 8.94 4.23
CA PRO A 104 17.08 10.32 4.25
C PRO A 104 17.27 11.09 2.94
N SER A 105 18.31 10.79 2.17
CA SER A 105 18.56 11.42 0.88
C SER A 105 17.53 11.05 -0.20
N HIS A 106 16.66 10.07 0.04
CA HIS A 106 15.58 9.68 -0.86
C HIS A 106 14.22 10.23 -0.43
N TYR A 107 14.12 10.89 0.72
CA TYR A 107 12.85 11.41 1.22
C TYR A 107 12.35 12.55 0.34
N ASP A 108 11.03 12.53 0.09
CA ASP A 108 10.30 13.54 -0.67
C ASP A 108 10.78 13.74 -2.12
N ILE A 109 11.61 12.82 -2.62
CA ILE A 109 11.95 12.74 -4.04
C ILE A 109 10.81 12.02 -4.77
N GLN A 110 10.36 12.63 -5.86
CA GLN A 110 9.33 12.06 -6.72
C GLN A 110 9.97 11.24 -7.84
N ASP A 111 9.75 9.93 -7.80
CA ASP A 111 10.09 9.00 -8.87
C ASP A 111 8.83 8.65 -9.69
N ARG A 112 9.00 8.00 -10.84
CA ARG A 112 7.87 7.62 -11.71
C ARG A 112 7.96 6.17 -12.14
N PHE A 113 6.79 5.56 -12.23
CA PHE A 113 6.56 4.25 -12.82
C PHE A 113 5.72 4.42 -14.08
N ARG A 114 6.09 3.75 -15.16
CA ARG A 114 5.34 3.71 -16.41
C ARG A 114 4.88 2.30 -16.67
N ILE A 115 3.58 2.09 -16.77
CA ILE A 115 2.99 0.85 -17.24
C ILE A 115 2.76 0.99 -18.74
N GLU A 116 3.47 0.20 -19.53
CA GLU A 116 3.19 0.02 -20.95
C GLU A 116 2.28 -1.20 -21.13
N LEU A 117 1.30 -1.05 -22.01
CA LEU A 117 0.30 -2.08 -22.31
C LEU A 117 0.43 -2.45 -23.77
N SER A 118 0.43 -3.73 -24.06
CA SER A 118 0.40 -4.30 -25.41
C SER A 118 -0.68 -5.37 -25.48
N GLU A 119 -1.35 -5.49 -26.61
CA GLU A 119 -2.35 -6.52 -26.80
C GLU A 119 -1.69 -7.88 -27.08
N GLU A 120 -2.26 -8.96 -26.55
CA GLU A 120 -1.78 -10.32 -26.80
C GLU A 120 -1.84 -10.64 -28.30
N GLY A 121 -0.68 -10.90 -28.92
CA GLY A 121 -0.57 -11.22 -30.35
C GLY A 121 -0.16 -10.05 -31.27
N ALA A 122 -0.09 -8.81 -30.77
CA ALA A 122 0.23 -7.63 -31.59
C ALA A 122 1.73 -7.32 -31.73
N GLU A 123 2.61 -8.33 -31.77
CA GLU A 123 4.08 -8.20 -31.83
C GLU A 123 4.70 -7.21 -30.80
N GLY A 124 4.08 -7.05 -29.63
CA GLY A 124 4.57 -6.13 -28.60
C GLY A 124 4.37 -4.65 -28.90
N ARG A 125 3.54 -4.31 -29.88
CA ARG A 125 3.12 -2.93 -30.12
C ARG A 125 2.39 -2.38 -28.88
N VAL A 126 2.90 -1.27 -28.34
CA VAL A 126 2.30 -0.60 -27.19
C VAL A 126 0.99 0.08 -27.61
N VAL A 127 -0.12 -0.38 -27.04
CA VAL A 127 -1.50 0.12 -27.26
C VAL A 127 -1.95 1.10 -26.18
N GLY A 128 -1.25 1.17 -25.05
CA GLY A 128 -1.57 2.07 -23.95
C GLY A 128 -0.37 2.35 -23.03
N ARG A 129 -0.39 3.50 -22.37
CA ARG A 129 0.61 3.91 -21.38
C ARG A 129 -0.05 4.56 -20.19
N LYS A 130 0.40 4.23 -18.99
CA LYS A 130 -0.04 4.87 -17.74
C LYS A 130 1.17 5.21 -16.88
N ASP A 131 1.34 6.48 -16.57
CA ASP A 131 2.37 6.97 -15.66
C ASP A 131 1.78 7.13 -14.24
N ILE A 132 2.54 6.71 -13.23
CA ILE A 132 2.20 6.74 -11.81
C ILE A 132 3.37 7.36 -11.08
N THR A 133 3.10 8.28 -10.15
CA THR A 133 4.17 8.90 -9.37
C THR A 133 4.42 8.15 -8.08
N SER A 134 5.64 8.23 -7.56
CA SER A 134 6.02 7.61 -6.32
C SER A 134 6.83 8.55 -5.45
N VAL A 135 6.58 8.52 -4.15
CA VAL A 135 7.34 9.28 -3.16
C VAL A 135 7.62 8.44 -1.93
N LEU A 136 8.83 8.53 -1.40
CA LEU A 136 9.18 8.01 -0.08
C LEU A 136 9.02 9.13 0.95
N ARG A 137 8.17 8.92 1.94
CA ARG A 137 7.95 9.85 3.04
C ARG A 137 8.86 9.53 4.22
N ALA A 138 9.39 10.59 4.80
CA ALA A 138 10.08 10.57 6.08
C ALA A 138 9.20 9.90 7.17
N PRO A 139 9.81 9.27 8.18
CA PRO A 139 9.07 8.69 9.30
C PRO A 139 8.32 9.79 10.06
N ALA A 140 7.12 9.48 10.56
CA ALA A 140 6.29 10.45 11.29
C ALA A 140 6.94 10.94 12.60
N TYR A 141 7.84 10.12 13.16
CA TYR A 141 8.64 10.46 14.33
C TYR A 141 10.13 10.49 13.92
N PRO A 142 10.87 11.58 14.23
CA PRO A 142 12.30 11.61 14.00
C PRO A 142 12.98 10.45 14.74
N LEU A 143 13.80 9.68 14.01
CA LEU A 143 14.59 8.57 14.54
C LEU A 143 15.55 8.98 15.68
N GLU A 144 15.77 10.30 15.86
CA GLU A 144 16.57 10.90 16.95
C GLU A 144 16.08 10.51 18.36
N LEU A 145 14.80 10.15 18.54
CA LEU A 145 14.27 9.71 19.84
C LEU A 145 14.41 8.20 20.11
N GLN A 146 14.87 7.43 19.13
CA GLN A 146 14.91 5.96 19.22
C GLN A 146 16.34 5.41 19.33
N GLY A 147 17.35 6.28 19.37
CA GLY A 147 18.77 5.91 19.30
C GLY A 147 19.70 6.74 20.18
N GLN A 148 19.25 7.27 21.31
CA GLN A 148 20.16 7.86 22.30
C GLN A 148 20.12 7.02 23.60
N PRO A 149 21.08 6.11 23.82
CA PRO A 149 21.45 5.81 25.20
C PRO A 149 21.97 7.12 25.78
N GLU A 150 21.26 7.67 26.76
CA GLU A 150 21.70 8.84 27.51
C GLU A 150 23.15 8.61 27.97
N SER A 151 24.08 9.26 27.27
CA SER A 151 25.45 9.38 27.72
C SER A 151 25.42 10.38 28.87
N THR A 152 25.26 9.85 30.07
CA THR A 152 25.37 10.57 31.33
C THR A 152 26.71 11.30 31.40
N PRO A 153 26.74 12.62 31.62
CA PRO A 153 27.95 13.28 32.11
C PRO A 153 28.01 13.03 33.61
N ASN A 154 28.98 12.24 34.04
CA ASN A 154 29.38 12.09 35.44
C ASN A 154 29.96 13.42 35.97
N PRO A 155 29.50 13.89 37.14
CA PRO A 155 30.45 14.33 38.17
C PRO A 155 30.16 13.65 39.52
N GLY A 156 31.23 13.19 40.19
CA GLY A 156 31.21 12.26 41.32
C GLY A 156 30.60 12.70 42.67
N PRO A 157 30.61 11.79 43.69
CA PRO A 157 29.94 11.92 45.00
C PRO A 157 30.94 12.38 46.10
N PRO A 158 30.66 12.42 47.43
CA PRO A 158 29.46 12.00 48.21
C PRO A 158 29.03 12.96 49.35
N VAL A 159 27.76 12.93 49.81
CA VAL A 159 27.44 13.08 51.24
C VAL A 159 26.20 12.23 51.57
N TRP A 160 26.35 11.42 52.59
CA TRP A 160 25.41 10.42 53.08
C TRP A 160 24.32 11.03 53.98
N THR A 161 23.08 10.55 53.83
CA THR A 161 22.23 10.16 54.97
C THR A 161 21.20 9.10 54.51
N ALA A 162 21.14 8.01 55.26
CA ALA A 162 20.41 6.76 55.02
C ALA A 162 18.96 6.80 55.59
N PRO A 163 18.23 5.67 55.75
CA PRO A 163 17.55 4.81 54.76
C PRO A 163 16.00 4.69 55.08
N PRO A 164 15.19 3.79 54.47
CA PRO A 164 13.77 4.02 54.14
C PRO A 164 12.76 3.50 55.20
N PRO A 165 11.46 3.82 55.02
CA PRO A 165 10.40 2.87 55.29
C PRO A 165 9.78 2.38 53.96
N THR A 166 10.03 1.12 53.68
CA THR A 166 9.13 0.22 52.97
C THR A 166 7.66 0.52 53.27
N ARG A 167 6.84 0.86 52.26
CA ARG A 167 5.44 0.43 52.20
C ARG A 167 4.97 0.27 50.75
N HIS A 168 4.76 -1.00 50.43
CA HIS A 168 3.70 -1.53 49.59
C HIS A 168 3.67 -1.11 48.12
N PHE A 169 4.43 -1.88 47.35
CA PHE A 169 3.84 -2.68 46.28
C PHE A 169 2.49 -3.25 46.76
N GLN A 170 1.39 -2.67 46.30
CA GLN A 170 0.09 -3.32 46.25
C GLN A 170 -0.11 -3.62 44.77
N GLU A 171 0.53 -4.69 44.31
CA GLU A 171 -0.15 -5.97 44.11
C GLU A 171 -1.37 -5.76 43.21
N SER A 172 -1.10 -5.74 41.91
CA SER A 172 -1.76 -6.60 40.94
C SER A 172 -3.09 -7.15 41.43
N ALA A 173 -4.17 -6.37 41.34
CA ALA A 173 -5.48 -6.98 41.28
C ALA A 173 -5.48 -7.84 40.00
N PRO A 174 -5.53 -9.18 40.07
CA PRO A 174 -5.85 -9.93 38.87
C PRO A 174 -7.23 -9.44 38.42
N PRO A 175 -7.46 -9.22 37.12
CA PRO A 175 -8.82 -9.00 36.66
C PRO A 175 -9.58 -10.30 36.91
N GLN A 176 -10.24 -10.43 38.07
CA GLN A 176 -11.23 -11.47 38.35
C GLN A 176 -12.45 -11.37 37.41
N LEU A 177 -12.43 -10.44 36.45
CA LEU A 177 -13.34 -10.33 35.32
C LEU A 177 -12.86 -11.04 34.04
N ALA A 178 -11.57 -11.39 33.92
CA ALA A 178 -11.02 -12.00 32.71
C ALA A 178 -11.46 -13.46 32.55
N THR A 179 -11.50 -14.23 33.65
CA THR A 179 -12.00 -15.62 33.64
C THR A 179 -13.48 -15.66 33.28
N SER A 180 -14.29 -14.72 33.79
CA SER A 180 -15.71 -14.61 33.46
C SER A 180 -15.92 -14.30 31.98
N SER A 181 -15.19 -13.33 31.42
CA SER A 181 -15.30 -12.97 30.01
C SER A 181 -14.85 -14.11 29.09
N PHE A 182 -13.74 -14.78 29.41
CA PHE A 182 -13.26 -15.94 28.66
C PHE A 182 -14.27 -17.09 28.68
N LEU A 183 -14.84 -17.39 29.85
CA LEU A 183 -15.91 -18.40 29.97
C LEU A 183 -17.15 -18.01 29.17
N LEU A 184 -17.54 -16.73 29.15
CA LEU A 184 -18.65 -16.25 28.33
C LEU A 184 -18.37 -16.41 26.83
N PHE A 185 -17.16 -16.13 26.38
CA PHE A 185 -16.77 -16.35 24.98
C PHE A 185 -16.73 -17.84 24.60
N VAL A 186 -16.24 -18.69 25.50
CA VAL A 186 -16.26 -20.15 25.32
C VAL A 186 -17.70 -20.68 25.29
N LEU A 187 -18.56 -20.24 26.21
CA LEU A 187 -19.98 -20.61 26.22
C LEU A 187 -20.71 -20.10 24.97
N ALA A 188 -20.42 -18.87 24.51
CA ALA A 188 -20.95 -18.32 23.27
C ALA A 188 -20.48 -19.11 22.04
N GLY A 189 -19.21 -19.53 22.00
CA GLY A 189 -18.67 -20.40 20.96
C GLY A 189 -19.33 -21.78 20.95
N ILE A 190 -19.45 -22.42 22.12
CA ILE A 190 -20.07 -23.74 22.27
C ILE A 190 -21.55 -23.70 21.88
N THR A 191 -22.30 -22.69 22.33
CA THR A 191 -23.71 -22.51 21.94
C THR A 191 -23.83 -22.28 20.43
N SER A 192 -22.98 -21.45 19.84
CA SER A 192 -22.96 -21.24 18.38
C SER A 192 -22.63 -22.51 17.59
N VAL A 193 -21.68 -23.32 18.05
CA VAL A 193 -21.34 -24.60 17.41
C VAL A 193 -22.49 -25.60 17.57
N ALA A 194 -23.17 -25.65 18.72
CA ALA A 194 -24.36 -26.49 18.92
C ALA A 194 -25.51 -26.11 17.97
N PHE A 195 -25.74 -24.81 17.73
CA PHE A 195 -26.71 -24.33 16.74
C PHE A 195 -26.33 -24.70 15.29
N LEU A 196 -25.03 -24.80 14.97
CA LEU A 196 -24.55 -25.23 13.66
C LEU A 196 -24.61 -26.75 13.47
N LEU A 197 -24.37 -27.51 14.54
CA LEU A 197 -24.43 -28.98 14.55
C LEU A 197 -25.86 -29.53 14.63
N LEU A 198 -26.87 -28.68 14.88
CA LEU A 198 -28.27 -29.10 14.90
C LEU A 198 -28.72 -29.52 13.49
N PRO A 199 -29.12 -30.80 13.30
CA PRO A 199 -29.49 -31.32 11.99
C PRO A 199 -30.66 -30.52 11.42
N LEU A 200 -30.58 -30.27 10.11
CA LEU A 200 -31.60 -29.57 9.34
C LEU A 200 -32.91 -30.37 9.45
N GLN A 201 -33.93 -29.77 10.06
CA GLN A 201 -35.29 -30.32 10.07
C GLN A 201 -35.85 -30.17 8.66
N ASP A 202 -35.66 -31.19 7.82
CA ASP A 202 -36.47 -31.32 6.60
C ASP A 202 -36.69 -32.78 6.15
N GLU A 203 -36.76 -33.73 7.08
CA GLU A 203 -37.29 -35.07 6.81
C GLU A 203 -37.83 -35.67 8.12
N LEU A 204 -39.00 -35.21 8.58
CA LEU A 204 -40.12 -36.10 8.92
C LEU A 204 -41.33 -35.29 9.40
N GLY A 205 -42.45 -35.56 8.74
CA GLY A 205 -43.76 -34.95 8.89
C GLY A 205 -44.24 -34.63 10.32
N SER A 206 -44.96 -33.52 10.36
CA SER A 206 -46.23 -33.32 11.08
C SER A 206 -46.22 -33.32 12.61
N GLN A 207 -46.68 -32.19 13.16
CA GLN A 207 -47.21 -31.96 14.53
C GLN A 207 -46.27 -31.39 15.60
N LEU A 208 -45.72 -30.17 15.43
CA LEU A 208 -45.37 -29.34 16.59
C LEU A 208 -45.56 -27.82 16.35
N PRO A 209 -45.87 -27.03 17.41
CA PRO A 209 -46.39 -25.66 17.29
C PRO A 209 -45.32 -24.64 16.91
N GLN A 210 -45.75 -23.55 16.26
CA GLN A 210 -44.98 -22.47 15.60
C GLN A 210 -43.99 -21.65 16.46
N VAL A 211 -43.69 -22.04 17.70
CA VAL A 211 -42.83 -21.28 18.63
C VAL A 211 -41.35 -21.73 18.59
N LEU A 212 -41.02 -22.78 17.84
CA LEU A 212 -39.67 -23.35 17.72
C LEU A 212 -39.09 -23.29 16.30
N HIS A 213 -39.51 -22.29 15.52
CA HIS A 213 -39.13 -22.14 14.12
C HIS A 213 -37.76 -21.45 13.98
N VAL A 214 -36.68 -22.22 14.14
CA VAL A 214 -35.31 -21.69 13.96
C VAL A 214 -34.97 -21.59 12.47
N SER A 215 -35.26 -20.42 11.90
CA SER A 215 -35.02 -20.09 10.48
C SER A 215 -33.53 -20.09 10.14
N LEU A 216 -33.19 -20.42 8.89
CA LEU A 216 -31.85 -20.33 8.28
C LEU A 216 -31.08 -19.03 8.65
N GLY A 217 -31.80 -17.93 8.88
CA GLY A 217 -31.23 -16.67 9.37
C GLY A 217 -30.53 -16.78 10.73
N GLN A 218 -31.05 -17.56 11.67
CA GLN A 218 -30.40 -17.76 12.98
C GLN A 218 -29.12 -18.58 12.87
N LYS A 219 -29.03 -19.52 11.92
CA LYS A 219 -27.79 -20.24 11.62
C LYS A 219 -26.74 -19.31 11.02
N LEU A 220 -27.14 -18.39 10.13
CA LEU A 220 -26.24 -17.38 9.58
C LEU A 220 -25.75 -16.39 10.64
N VAL A 221 -26.63 -15.94 11.53
CA VAL A 221 -26.25 -15.07 12.66
C VAL A 221 -25.28 -15.81 13.60
N ALA A 222 -25.54 -17.09 13.91
CA ALA A 222 -24.62 -17.89 14.72
C ALA A 222 -23.25 -18.06 14.04
N ALA A 223 -23.22 -18.44 12.76
CA ALA A 223 -21.98 -18.55 11.98
C ALA A 223 -21.19 -17.23 11.95
N TYR A 224 -21.89 -16.10 11.80
CA TYR A 224 -21.27 -14.77 11.82
C TYR A 224 -20.67 -14.43 13.19
N VAL A 225 -21.40 -14.67 14.28
CA VAL A 225 -20.90 -14.45 15.65
C VAL A 225 -19.69 -15.34 15.94
N LEU A 226 -19.72 -16.61 15.52
CA LEU A 226 -18.59 -17.53 15.64
C LEU A 226 -17.37 -17.01 14.85
N GLY A 227 -17.58 -16.51 13.63
CA GLY A 227 -16.53 -15.90 12.82
C GLY A 227 -15.87 -14.69 13.49
N LEU A 228 -16.68 -13.78 14.05
CA LEU A 228 -16.17 -12.62 14.80
C LEU A 228 -15.36 -13.03 16.03
N LEU A 229 -15.87 -13.99 16.80
CA LEU A 229 -15.23 -14.48 18.01
C LEU A 229 -13.87 -15.10 17.67
N THR A 230 -13.82 -15.93 16.63
CA THR A 230 -12.59 -16.57 16.14
C THR A 230 -11.57 -15.52 15.67
N MET A 231 -12.00 -14.48 14.94
CA MET A 231 -11.13 -13.37 14.51
C MET A 231 -10.56 -12.56 15.67
N VAL A 232 -11.29 -12.41 16.78
CA VAL A 232 -10.81 -11.70 17.98
C VAL A 232 -9.74 -12.53 18.70
N PHE A 233 -9.90 -13.84 18.80
CA PHE A 233 -8.90 -14.72 19.43
C PHE A 233 -7.64 -14.92 18.56
N LEU A 234 -7.74 -14.79 17.24
CA LEU A 234 -6.62 -14.91 16.29
C LEU A 234 -5.82 -13.62 16.08
N ARG A 235 -6.19 -12.52 16.76
CA ARG A 235 -5.41 -11.27 16.75
C ARG A 235 -4.46 -11.26 17.97
N PRO A 236 -3.17 -11.63 17.81
CA PRO A 236 -2.16 -11.44 18.84
C PRO A 236 -1.81 -9.96 19.05
#